data_AF-A0A0Q6B9M5-F1
#
_entry.id   AF-A0A0Q6B9M5-F1
#
_cell.length_a   1.000
_cell.length_b   1.000
_cell.length_c   1.000
_cell.angle_alpha   90.00
_cell.angle_beta   90.00
_cell.angle_gamma   90.00
#
_symmetry.space_group_name_H-M   'P 1'
#
loop_
_entity.id
_entity.type
_entity.pdbx_description
1 polymer ?
#
loop_
_entity_poly.entity_id
_entity_poly.type
_entity_poly.pdbx_seq_one_letter_code
_entity_poly.pdbx_strand_id
1 'polypeptide(L)'
;MAAAGDVKALVTALPLLKQGIRARHATLKAAEHADRPRYAVSGDWGHYFADGAPEVDTRWVFDRHRWHVSVLHVKRQSSSGWLIGLPEEVADLEDSLVDANADALDVRMEEFGVREADALPAWADEAVATERHPFVEETDVRQTALAVVPAELCVSGTTRLVEGTKTRARGGPNGGWVACFGKDRPKFLGCAEWMHAFHGSMRDTPVRWVFDRRAMRIEVLHVRDVENGIWLDGNSDEILDLEHGLLCLYPEVFGKGNRPGFTNGDIFPEWVHEPVFVDADRYLGDRT
;
A
#
# COMPACT_ATOMS: atom_id res chain seq x y z
N MET A 1 -17.54 1.30 26.85
CA MET A 1 -16.96 2.55 26.35
C MET A 1 -15.52 2.28 25.93
N ALA A 2 -15.22 2.23 24.63
CA ALA A 2 -13.83 2.26 24.19
C ALA A 2 -13.22 3.61 24.59
N ALA A 3 -12.01 3.60 25.18
CA ALA A 3 -11.39 4.82 25.67
C ALA A 3 -11.08 5.76 24.51
N ALA A 4 -11.59 7.00 24.54
CA ALA A 4 -11.41 8.02 23.50
C ALA A 4 -9.94 8.24 23.07
N GLY A 5 -8.97 7.87 23.91
CA GLY A 5 -7.54 7.92 23.58
C GLY A 5 -7.10 6.96 22.47
N ASP A 6 -7.79 5.83 22.28
CA ASP A 6 -7.42 4.82 21.27
C ASP A 6 -7.76 5.28 19.84
N VAL A 7 -8.87 6.00 19.65
CA VAL A 7 -9.28 6.54 18.34
C VAL A 7 -8.31 7.62 17.88
N LYS A 8 -7.88 8.51 18.79
CA LYS A 8 -6.93 9.57 18.46
C LYS A 8 -5.58 9.02 17.99
N ALA A 9 -5.08 7.97 18.65
CA ALA A 9 -3.83 7.31 18.24
C ALA A 9 -3.93 6.71 16.84
N LEU A 10 -5.07 6.07 16.52
CA LEU A 10 -5.31 5.47 15.21
C LEU A 10 -5.41 6.53 14.10
N VAL A 11 -6.17 7.62 14.34
CA VAL A 11 -6.26 8.76 13.41
C VAL A 11 -4.88 9.38 13.16
N THR A 12 -4.03 9.47 14.17
CA THR A 12 -2.66 9.99 14.04
C THR A 12 -1.76 9.06 13.22
N ALA A 13 -1.96 7.73 13.34
CA ALA A 13 -1.18 6.74 12.63
C ALA A 13 -1.64 6.51 11.17
N LEU A 14 -2.89 6.87 10.84
CA LEU A 14 -3.51 6.57 9.56
C LEU A 14 -2.69 7.05 8.33
N PRO A 15 -2.11 8.27 8.30
CA PRO A 15 -1.29 8.69 7.16
C PRO A 15 -0.05 7.81 6.95
N LEU A 16 0.62 7.41 8.03
CA LEU A 16 1.80 6.54 7.98
C LEU A 16 1.43 5.13 7.51
N LEU A 17 0.26 4.63 7.91
CA LEU A 17 -0.26 3.34 7.48
C LEU A 17 -0.59 3.36 5.99
N LYS A 18 -1.30 4.39 5.51
CA LYS A 18 -1.56 4.59 4.09
C LYS A 18 -0.26 4.63 3.28
N GLN A 19 0.76 5.34 3.78
CA GLN A 19 2.08 5.37 3.15
C GLN A 19 2.75 3.98 3.11
N GLY A 20 2.66 3.21 4.19
CA GLY A 20 3.19 1.84 4.27
C GLY A 20 2.52 0.89 3.29
N ILE A 21 1.19 0.93 3.18
CA ILE A 21 0.41 0.15 2.21
C ILE A 21 0.82 0.52 0.78
N ARG A 22 0.91 1.82 0.46
CA ARG A 22 1.35 2.30 -0.86
C ARG A 22 2.75 1.82 -1.21
N ALA A 23 3.70 1.92 -0.28
CA ALA A 23 5.08 1.45 -0.50
C ALA A 23 5.15 -0.07 -0.74
N ARG A 24 4.32 -0.85 -0.04
CA ARG A 24 4.21 -2.29 -0.25
C ARG A 24 3.57 -2.61 -1.60
N HIS A 25 2.47 -1.94 -1.95
CA HIS A 25 1.82 -2.09 -3.24
C HIS A 25 2.80 -1.80 -4.38
N ALA A 26 3.53 -0.69 -4.28
CA ALA A 26 4.59 -0.32 -5.22
C ALA A 26 5.66 -1.41 -5.35
N THR A 27 6.08 -2.02 -4.23
CA THR A 27 7.07 -3.11 -4.26
C THR A 27 6.55 -4.36 -4.96
N LEU A 28 5.30 -4.74 -4.72
CA LEU A 28 4.68 -5.92 -5.33
C LEU A 28 4.48 -5.72 -6.84
N LYS A 29 3.90 -4.59 -7.24
CA LYS A 29 3.74 -4.25 -8.66
C LYS A 29 5.07 -4.10 -9.38
N ALA A 30 6.07 -3.49 -8.75
CA ALA A 30 7.41 -3.45 -9.33
C ALA A 30 8.01 -4.84 -9.58
N ALA A 31 7.75 -5.81 -8.71
CA ALA A 31 8.17 -7.19 -8.91
C ALA A 31 7.37 -7.89 -10.02
N GLU A 32 6.06 -7.65 -10.11
CA GLU A 32 5.19 -8.17 -11.17
C GLU A 32 5.60 -7.70 -12.56
N HIS A 33 6.12 -6.46 -12.67
CA HIS A 33 6.53 -5.86 -13.94
C HIS A 33 8.05 -5.89 -14.18
N ALA A 34 8.82 -6.66 -13.40
CA ALA A 34 10.29 -6.65 -13.46
C ALA A 34 10.88 -7.18 -14.80
N ASP A 35 10.09 -7.91 -15.58
CA ASP A 35 10.44 -8.47 -16.89
C ASP A 35 9.95 -7.63 -18.08
N ARG A 36 9.23 -6.53 -17.83
CA ARG A 36 8.73 -5.61 -18.85
C ARG A 36 9.66 -4.42 -19.05
N PRO A 37 9.54 -3.67 -20.15
CA PRO A 37 10.29 -2.43 -20.29
C PRO A 37 10.03 -1.49 -19.12
N ARG A 38 11.11 -0.91 -18.60
CA ARG A 38 11.11 -0.20 -17.32
C ARG A 38 10.10 0.95 -17.27
N TYR A 39 9.93 1.67 -18.37
CA TYR A 39 9.14 2.89 -18.41
C TYR A 39 7.86 2.72 -19.21
N ALA A 40 6.75 3.19 -18.63
CA ALA A 40 5.56 3.55 -19.38
C ALA A 40 5.59 5.07 -19.64
N VAL A 41 5.37 5.47 -20.88
CA VAL A 41 5.54 6.86 -21.33
C VAL A 41 4.29 7.32 -22.06
N SER A 42 3.70 8.42 -21.61
CA SER A 42 2.70 9.16 -22.39
C SER A 42 3.23 10.53 -22.79
N GLY A 43 2.95 10.92 -24.03
CA GLY A 43 3.38 12.20 -24.61
C GLY A 43 2.30 13.28 -24.66
N ASP A 44 1.04 12.89 -24.53
CA ASP A 44 -0.12 13.76 -24.68
C ASP A 44 -1.35 13.12 -24.02
N TRP A 45 -1.49 13.29 -22.70
CA TRP A 45 -2.63 12.79 -21.93
C TRP A 45 -3.27 13.95 -21.16
N GLY A 46 -4.53 14.26 -21.46
CA GLY A 46 -5.34 15.17 -20.66
C GLY A 46 -5.65 14.64 -19.25
N HIS A 47 -5.36 15.43 -18.22
CA HIS A 47 -5.60 15.08 -16.82
C HIS A 47 -6.35 16.18 -16.07
N TYR A 48 -7.25 15.79 -15.17
CA TYR A 48 -7.97 16.69 -14.27
C TYR A 48 -7.36 16.62 -12.88
N PHE A 49 -6.72 17.70 -12.44
CA PHE A 49 -6.19 17.80 -11.08
C PHE A 49 -7.32 18.13 -10.07
N ALA A 50 -7.16 17.72 -8.81
CA ALA A 50 -8.19 17.80 -7.77
C ALA A 50 -8.73 19.20 -7.42
N ASP A 51 -8.16 20.29 -7.93
CA ASP A 51 -8.58 21.67 -7.65
C ASP A 51 -9.78 22.14 -8.49
N GLY A 52 -10.31 21.27 -9.35
CA GLY A 52 -11.40 21.61 -10.27
C GLY A 52 -10.94 22.52 -11.42
N ALA A 53 -9.64 22.58 -11.66
CA ALA A 53 -9.09 23.19 -12.86
C ALA A 53 -9.62 22.50 -14.13
N PRO A 54 -9.64 23.20 -15.27
CA PRO A 54 -9.87 22.54 -16.55
C PRO A 54 -8.85 21.43 -16.78
N GLU A 55 -9.21 20.46 -17.59
CA GLU A 55 -8.28 19.46 -18.13
C GLU A 55 -7.04 20.14 -18.72
N VAL A 56 -5.87 19.61 -18.39
CA VAL A 56 -4.59 20.09 -18.92
C VAL A 56 -3.84 18.96 -19.60
N ASP A 57 -3.15 19.28 -20.69
CA ASP A 57 -2.30 18.30 -21.36
C ASP A 57 -1.11 17.97 -20.44
N THR A 58 -0.88 16.69 -20.22
CA THR A 58 0.27 16.16 -19.49
C THR A 58 1.10 15.26 -20.39
N ARG A 59 2.37 15.17 -20.06
CA ARG A 59 3.24 14.09 -20.53
C ARG A 59 4.04 13.59 -19.35
N TRP A 60 4.17 12.28 -19.23
CA TRP A 60 4.72 11.68 -18.04
C TRP A 60 5.51 10.42 -18.36
N VAL A 61 6.39 10.08 -17.42
CA VAL A 61 7.15 8.83 -17.43
C VAL A 61 6.91 8.14 -16.09
N PHE A 62 6.37 6.93 -16.14
CA PHE A 62 6.16 6.08 -14.99
C PHE A 62 7.23 4.99 -14.98
N ASP A 63 7.99 4.89 -13.88
CA ASP A 63 9.02 3.86 -13.70
C ASP A 63 8.40 2.66 -12.99
N ARG A 64 8.16 1.60 -13.76
CA ARG A 64 7.54 0.37 -13.26
C ARG A 64 8.42 -0.36 -12.25
N HIS A 65 9.74 -0.24 -12.32
CA HIS A 65 10.63 -0.93 -11.38
C HIS A 65 10.64 -0.30 -9.99
N ARG A 66 10.13 0.93 -9.88
CA ARG A 66 9.94 1.65 -8.62
C ARG A 66 8.46 1.93 -8.32
N TRP A 67 7.59 1.64 -9.29
CA TRP A 67 6.15 1.88 -9.31
C TRP A 67 5.75 3.30 -8.88
N HIS A 68 6.31 4.31 -9.59
CA HIS A 68 6.05 5.73 -9.34
C HIS A 68 6.19 6.56 -10.62
N VAL A 69 5.61 7.76 -10.63
CA VAL A 69 5.83 8.76 -11.68
C VAL A 69 7.21 9.39 -11.50
N SER A 70 8.14 9.11 -12.43
CA SER A 70 9.50 9.66 -12.40
C SER A 70 9.61 11.05 -13.00
N VAL A 71 8.78 11.37 -14.00
CA VAL A 71 8.78 12.70 -14.63
C VAL A 71 7.34 13.06 -14.98
N LEU A 72 6.94 14.28 -14.64
CA LEU A 72 5.69 14.89 -15.09
C LEU A 72 6.01 16.25 -15.70
N HIS A 73 5.48 16.48 -16.90
CA HIS A 73 5.35 17.81 -17.46
C HIS A 73 3.88 18.15 -17.70
N VAL A 74 3.51 19.38 -17.38
CA VAL A 74 2.15 19.92 -17.54
C VAL A 74 2.20 21.09 -18.51
N LYS A 75 1.23 21.15 -19.43
CA LYS A 75 1.08 22.27 -20.37
C LYS A 75 -0.14 23.08 -19.97
N ARG A 76 0.10 24.17 -19.24
CA ARG A 76 -0.96 25.08 -18.78
C ARG A 76 -1.44 25.94 -19.95
N GLN A 77 -2.72 26.30 -19.96
CA GLN A 77 -3.33 27.12 -21.04
C GLN A 77 -2.60 28.45 -21.28
N SER A 78 -1.97 29.03 -20.25
CA SER A 78 -1.22 30.28 -20.33
C SER A 78 0.23 30.12 -20.78
N SER A 79 0.72 28.88 -20.90
CA SER A 79 2.12 28.58 -21.23
C SER A 79 2.26 28.09 -22.67
N SER A 80 3.28 28.58 -23.38
CA SER A 80 3.61 28.13 -24.74
C SER A 80 4.40 26.81 -24.77
N GLY A 81 4.73 26.24 -23.60
CA GLY A 81 5.59 25.08 -23.48
C GLY A 81 5.26 24.21 -22.28
N TRP A 82 5.97 23.09 -22.20
CA TRP A 82 5.87 22.13 -21.11
C TRP A 82 6.58 22.66 -19.87
N LEU A 83 5.91 22.63 -18.72
CA LEU A 83 6.46 22.99 -17.42
C LEU A 83 6.64 21.71 -16.59
N ILE A 84 7.64 21.67 -15.70
CA ILE A 84 7.78 20.58 -14.73
C ILE A 84 6.57 20.60 -13.80
N GLY A 85 5.97 19.43 -13.60
CA GLY A 85 4.86 19.25 -12.67
C GLY A 85 5.29 19.50 -11.23
N LEU A 86 4.42 20.12 -10.46
CA LEU A 86 4.61 20.32 -9.03
C LEU A 86 4.51 18.97 -8.28
N PRO A 87 5.13 18.82 -7.10
CA PRO A 87 5.05 17.58 -6.32
C PRO A 87 3.61 17.11 -6.05
N GLU A 88 2.68 18.03 -5.81
CA GLU A 88 1.27 17.74 -5.65
C GLU A 88 0.59 17.26 -6.94
N GLU A 89 0.98 17.80 -8.10
CA GLU A 89 0.51 17.37 -9.42
C GLU A 89 1.05 15.95 -9.72
N VAL A 90 2.31 15.67 -9.37
CA VAL A 90 2.90 14.32 -9.50
C VAL A 90 2.13 13.31 -8.65
N ALA A 91 1.86 13.64 -7.39
CA ALA A 91 1.13 12.76 -6.48
C ALA A 91 -0.31 12.49 -6.94
N ASP A 92 -1.01 13.50 -7.47
CA ASP A 92 -2.37 13.38 -7.98
C ASP A 92 -2.45 12.54 -9.26
N LEU A 93 -1.52 12.76 -10.20
CA LEU A 93 -1.43 11.94 -11.40
C LEU A 93 -1.04 10.50 -11.07
N GLU A 94 -0.09 10.28 -10.15
CA GLU A 94 0.31 8.94 -9.71
C GLU A 94 -0.85 8.18 -9.08
N ASP A 95 -1.62 8.81 -8.18
CA ASP A 95 -2.84 8.25 -7.59
C ASP A 95 -3.82 7.83 -8.69
N SER A 96 -4.01 8.69 -9.69
CA SER A 96 -4.89 8.42 -10.83
C SER A 96 -4.39 7.28 -11.73
N LEU A 97 -3.08 7.17 -11.94
CA LEU A 97 -2.47 6.11 -12.74
C LEU A 97 -2.51 4.76 -12.01
N VAL A 98 -2.30 4.75 -10.69
CA VAL A 98 -2.21 3.53 -9.90
C VAL A 98 -3.59 3.01 -9.50
N ASP A 99 -4.52 3.89 -9.14
CA ASP A 99 -5.80 3.48 -8.55
C ASP A 99 -6.96 3.58 -9.55
N ALA A 100 -7.02 4.63 -10.38
CA ALA A 100 -8.18 4.86 -11.27
C ALA A 100 -7.96 4.38 -12.71
N ASN A 101 -6.72 4.37 -13.18
CA ASN A 101 -6.35 4.09 -14.57
C ASN A 101 -5.21 3.07 -14.64
N ALA A 102 -5.18 2.09 -13.74
CA ALA A 102 -4.14 1.04 -13.68
C ALA A 102 -3.95 0.33 -15.04
N ASP A 103 -5.04 0.19 -15.82
CA ASP A 103 -4.99 -0.41 -17.15
C ASP A 103 -4.08 0.34 -18.14
N ALA A 104 -3.88 1.65 -17.96
CA ALA A 104 -2.94 2.45 -18.75
C ALA A 104 -1.47 2.06 -18.47
N LEU A 105 -1.22 1.42 -17.32
CA LEU A 105 0.08 0.90 -16.92
C LEU A 105 0.22 -0.61 -17.16
N ASP A 106 -0.80 -1.31 -17.68
CA ASP A 106 -0.72 -2.77 -17.85
C ASP A 106 -1.24 -3.24 -19.21
N VAL A 107 -2.56 -3.40 -19.34
CA VAL A 107 -3.21 -4.16 -20.42
C VAL A 107 -3.69 -3.31 -21.60
N ARG A 108 -4.03 -2.03 -21.37
CA ARG A 108 -4.68 -1.18 -22.39
C ARG A 108 -3.83 0.01 -22.82
N MET A 109 -2.51 -0.09 -22.68
CA MET A 109 -1.56 1.03 -22.90
C MET A 109 -1.79 1.81 -24.20
N GLU A 110 -1.99 1.11 -25.33
CA GLU A 110 -2.20 1.75 -26.62
C GLU A 110 -3.48 2.58 -26.69
N GLU A 111 -4.55 2.15 -26.01
CA GLU A 111 -5.83 2.90 -25.92
C GLU A 111 -5.65 4.24 -25.21
N PHE A 112 -4.71 4.29 -24.26
CA PHE A 112 -4.35 5.49 -23.49
C PHE A 112 -3.19 6.28 -24.12
N GLY A 113 -2.73 5.91 -25.32
CA GLY A 113 -1.58 6.55 -25.98
C GLY A 113 -0.26 6.37 -25.22
N VAL A 114 -0.17 5.34 -24.38
CA VAL A 114 1.01 5.01 -23.59
C VAL A 114 1.87 4.01 -24.36
N ARG A 115 3.18 4.24 -24.37
CA ARG A 115 4.17 3.34 -24.96
C ARG A 115 5.15 2.84 -23.91
N GLU A 116 5.64 1.63 -24.11
CA GLU A 116 6.71 1.06 -23.31
C GLU A 116 8.09 1.56 -23.78
N ALA A 117 9.04 1.69 -22.87
CA ALA A 117 10.42 2.08 -23.18
C ALA A 117 11.41 1.56 -22.12
N ASP A 118 12.59 1.12 -22.56
CA ASP A 118 13.68 0.74 -21.64
C ASP A 118 14.49 1.94 -21.14
N ALA A 119 14.39 3.07 -21.83
CA ALA A 119 15.12 4.30 -21.54
C ALA A 119 14.17 5.50 -21.47
N LEU A 120 14.56 6.51 -20.69
CA LEU A 120 13.85 7.78 -20.62
C LEU A 120 13.81 8.43 -22.02
N PRO A 121 12.68 9.03 -22.42
CA PRO A 121 12.64 9.84 -23.63
C PRO A 121 13.55 11.07 -23.48
N ALA A 122 14.07 11.59 -24.60
CA ALA A 122 14.98 12.73 -24.60
C ALA A 122 14.44 13.95 -23.84
N TRP A 123 13.13 14.21 -23.92
CA TRP A 123 12.50 15.32 -23.21
C TRP A 123 12.43 15.12 -21.68
N ALA A 124 12.54 13.89 -21.19
CA ALA A 124 12.53 13.57 -19.75
C ALA A 124 13.95 13.50 -19.17
N ASP A 125 14.95 13.18 -20.00
CA ASP A 125 16.35 13.07 -19.58
C ASP A 125 16.88 14.43 -19.05
N GLU A 126 16.44 15.53 -19.66
CA GLU A 126 16.76 16.90 -19.22
C GLU A 126 16.20 17.22 -17.81
N ALA A 127 15.01 16.71 -17.48
CA ALA A 127 14.37 16.93 -16.19
C ALA A 127 15.10 16.16 -15.07
N VAL A 128 15.42 14.88 -15.32
CA VAL A 128 16.14 14.04 -14.35
C VAL A 128 17.57 14.53 -14.12
N ALA A 129 18.23 15.06 -15.16
CA ALA A 129 19.54 15.69 -15.01
C ALA A 129 19.50 16.93 -14.09
N THR A 130 18.37 17.65 -14.06
CA THR A 130 18.19 18.84 -13.23
C THR A 130 17.94 18.48 -11.76
N GLU A 131 17.27 17.36 -11.48
CA GLU A 131 17.07 16.86 -10.10
C GLU A 131 18.33 16.24 -9.49
N ARG A 132 19.29 15.77 -10.30
CA ARG A 132 20.62 15.31 -9.83
C ARG A 132 21.55 16.43 -9.33
N HIS A 133 21.03 17.63 -9.08
CA HIS A 133 21.76 18.70 -8.39
C HIS A 133 22.10 18.23 -6.96
N PRO A 134 23.30 18.51 -6.39
CA PRO A 134 23.96 17.70 -5.35
C PRO A 134 23.40 17.82 -3.92
N PHE A 135 22.09 17.83 -3.76
CA PHE A 135 21.45 17.86 -2.45
C PHE A 135 20.60 16.58 -2.28
N VAL A 136 21.00 15.78 -1.30
CA VAL A 136 20.51 14.44 -0.94
C VAL A 136 21.21 13.32 -1.71
N GLU A 137 22.33 12.84 -1.16
CA GLU A 137 22.78 11.47 -1.44
C GLU A 137 21.59 10.54 -1.19
N GLU A 138 21.19 9.85 -2.26
CA GLU A 138 20.16 8.83 -2.32
C GLU A 138 20.45 7.82 -1.19
N THR A 139 19.87 8.06 -0.02
CA THR A 139 19.92 7.11 1.09
C THR A 139 19.05 5.97 0.61
N ASP A 140 19.72 4.92 0.13
CA ASP A 140 19.15 3.70 -0.42
C ASP A 140 17.81 3.39 0.25
N VAL A 141 16.70 3.55 -0.48
CA VAL A 141 15.35 3.36 0.05
C VAL A 141 15.15 1.90 0.51
N ARG A 142 16.04 0.98 0.11
CA ARG A 142 16.14 -0.36 0.72
C ARG A 142 16.49 -0.32 2.21
N GLN A 143 17.24 0.66 2.69
CA GLN A 143 17.46 0.86 4.12
C GLN A 143 16.26 1.51 4.80
N THR A 144 15.55 2.46 4.18
CA THR A 144 14.43 3.16 4.85
C THR A 144 13.15 2.31 4.92
N ALA A 145 12.85 1.53 3.88
CA ALA A 145 11.68 0.63 3.90
C ALA A 145 11.85 -0.53 4.89
N LEU A 146 13.09 -0.93 5.20
CA LEU A 146 13.41 -1.90 6.27
C LEU A 146 13.67 -1.23 7.63
N ALA A 147 14.03 0.06 7.69
CA ALA A 147 14.34 0.77 8.94
C ALA A 147 13.12 1.38 9.65
N VAL A 148 11.93 1.39 9.04
CA VAL A 148 10.69 1.78 9.76
C VAL A 148 10.16 0.67 10.69
N VAL A 149 10.74 -0.54 10.65
CA VAL A 149 10.62 -1.49 11.77
C VAL A 149 11.95 -2.23 11.97
N PRO A 150 12.85 -1.78 12.87
CA PRO A 150 13.93 -2.65 13.29
C PRO A 150 13.33 -3.83 14.07
N ALA A 151 13.23 -4.99 13.41
CA ALA A 151 12.94 -6.28 14.03
C ALA A 151 14.03 -6.70 15.05
N GLU A 152 15.13 -5.96 15.11
CA GLU A 152 16.31 -6.26 15.93
C GLU A 152 16.17 -5.93 17.44
N LEU A 153 15.02 -5.41 17.90
CA LEU A 153 14.71 -5.33 19.33
C LEU A 153 14.04 -6.60 19.90
N CYS A 154 13.99 -7.68 19.11
CA CYS A 154 13.55 -9.01 19.53
C CYS A 154 14.65 -10.08 19.30
N VAL A 155 15.89 -9.80 19.74
CA VAL A 155 16.93 -10.84 19.83
C VAL A 155 16.98 -11.38 21.27
N SER A 156 16.66 -12.68 21.39
CA SER A 156 17.23 -13.67 22.31
C SER A 156 17.28 -13.34 23.82
N GLY A 157 16.58 -14.15 24.62
CA GLY A 157 16.83 -14.15 26.06
C GLY A 157 15.98 -15.14 26.83
N THR A 158 16.35 -16.42 26.79
CA THR A 158 15.96 -17.40 27.82
C THR A 158 16.55 -16.94 29.16
N THR A 159 15.84 -16.12 29.93
CA THR A 159 16.26 -15.82 31.30
C THR A 159 15.06 -15.74 32.24
N ARG A 160 15.20 -16.46 33.35
CA ARG A 160 14.29 -16.55 34.48
C ARG A 160 13.77 -15.19 34.95
N LEU A 161 12.48 -15.22 35.34
CA LEU A 161 11.82 -14.26 36.21
C LEU A 161 12.73 -13.79 37.35
N VAL A 162 13.01 -12.48 37.39
CA VAL A 162 13.29 -11.75 38.63
C VAL A 162 12.46 -10.47 38.59
N GLU A 163 11.58 -10.32 39.58
CA GLU A 163 10.74 -9.15 39.78
C GLU A 163 11.57 -7.88 40.06
N GLY A 164 11.11 -6.76 39.49
CA GLY A 164 11.35 -5.43 40.03
C GLY A 164 12.51 -4.65 39.41
N THR A 165 12.22 -3.82 38.41
CA THR A 165 12.77 -2.45 38.29
C THR A 165 12.08 -1.65 37.18
N LYS A 166 11.65 -0.42 37.50
CA LYS A 166 11.12 0.56 36.54
C LYS A 166 12.27 1.28 35.84
N THR A 167 12.44 1.13 34.54
CA THR A 167 13.31 1.99 33.72
C THR A 167 12.50 3.06 33.00
N ARG A 168 12.89 4.33 33.24
CA ARG A 168 12.29 5.53 32.67
C ARG A 168 13.08 5.93 31.42
N ALA A 169 12.51 5.77 30.22
CA ALA A 169 13.13 6.27 28.99
C ALA A 169 12.87 7.79 28.85
N ARG A 170 13.92 8.56 28.60
CA ARG A 170 13.85 9.99 28.26
C ARG A 170 13.57 10.13 26.75
N GLY A 171 12.43 10.71 26.38
CA GLY A 171 12.14 11.15 25.01
C GLY A 171 12.51 12.63 24.82
N GLY A 172 13.23 12.93 23.74
CA GLY A 172 13.52 14.30 23.29
C GLY A 172 12.35 14.93 22.52
N PRO A 173 12.39 16.25 22.24
CA PRO A 173 11.22 17.06 21.89
C PRO A 173 10.61 16.83 20.49
N ASN A 174 11.26 16.08 19.59
CA ASN A 174 10.79 15.87 18.21
C ASN A 174 10.59 14.38 17.83
N GLY A 175 10.39 13.50 18.80
CA GLY A 175 10.13 12.08 18.53
C GLY A 175 8.71 11.85 18.00
N GLY A 176 8.59 11.43 16.74
CA GLY A 176 7.32 10.94 16.18
C GLY A 176 6.77 9.80 17.02
N TRP A 177 5.47 9.83 17.29
CA TRP A 177 4.79 8.78 18.05
C TRP A 177 4.60 7.57 17.14
N VAL A 178 5.50 6.59 17.23
CA VAL A 178 5.14 5.23 16.83
C VAL A 178 4.07 4.78 17.82
N ALA A 179 2.88 4.46 17.33
CA ALA A 179 1.83 3.86 18.15
C ALA A 179 2.34 2.48 18.61
N CYS A 180 3.12 2.46 19.69
CA CYS A 180 3.46 1.23 20.37
C CYS A 180 2.13 0.69 20.92
N PHE A 181 1.49 -0.22 20.20
CA PHE A 181 0.49 -1.08 20.80
C PHE A 181 1.15 -1.67 22.04
N GLY A 182 0.63 -1.32 23.22
CA GLY A 182 1.21 -1.77 24.48
C GLY A 182 1.45 -3.28 24.44
N LYS A 183 2.51 -3.75 25.12
CA LYS A 183 2.92 -5.18 25.13
C LYS A 183 1.77 -6.16 25.42
N ASP A 184 0.69 -5.67 26.01
CA ASP A 184 -0.49 -6.42 26.40
C ASP A 184 -1.58 -6.53 25.31
N ARG A 185 -1.34 -6.05 24.07
CA ARG A 185 -2.28 -6.28 22.97
C ARG A 185 -1.95 -7.59 22.25
N PRO A 186 -2.94 -8.46 22.01
CA PRO A 186 -2.78 -9.65 21.20
C PRO A 186 -2.19 -9.29 19.84
N LYS A 187 -1.22 -10.08 19.37
CA LYS A 187 -0.53 -9.85 18.09
C LYS A 187 -1.50 -9.85 16.90
N PHE A 188 -2.42 -10.80 16.86
CA PHE A 188 -3.31 -11.04 15.74
C PHE A 188 -4.75 -10.64 16.05
N LEU A 189 -5.41 -10.08 15.03
CA LEU A 189 -6.85 -9.89 14.96
C LEU A 189 -7.36 -10.68 13.76
N GLY A 190 -8.31 -11.58 13.95
CA GLY A 190 -8.91 -12.32 12.85
C GLY A 190 -10.42 -12.20 12.81
N CYS A 191 -11.00 -12.37 11.62
CA CYS A 191 -12.43 -12.50 11.42
C CYS A 191 -12.70 -13.71 10.53
N ALA A 192 -13.57 -14.62 10.98
CA ALA A 192 -13.84 -15.88 10.27
C ALA A 192 -14.91 -15.73 9.19
N GLU A 193 -15.75 -14.70 9.28
CA GLU A 193 -16.81 -14.40 8.33
C GLU A 193 -16.99 -12.88 8.26
N TRP A 194 -16.58 -12.30 7.14
CA TRP A 194 -16.72 -10.89 6.83
C TRP A 194 -17.18 -10.74 5.39
N MET A 195 -17.94 -9.69 5.08
CA MET A 195 -18.35 -9.38 3.70
C MET A 195 -17.55 -8.17 3.23
N HIS A 196 -16.81 -8.31 2.14
CA HIS A 196 -16.02 -7.23 1.56
C HIS A 196 -16.30 -7.10 0.07
N ALA A 197 -16.52 -5.87 -0.39
CA ALA A 197 -16.68 -5.55 -1.81
C ALA A 197 -15.32 -5.17 -2.37
N PHE A 198 -14.66 -6.12 -3.04
CA PHE A 198 -13.37 -5.87 -3.67
C PHE A 198 -13.47 -4.86 -4.82
N HIS A 199 -12.46 -4.02 -5.01
CA HIS A 199 -12.42 -3.12 -6.16
C HIS A 199 -12.57 -3.91 -7.48
N GLY A 200 -13.44 -3.44 -8.37
CA GLY A 200 -13.79 -4.14 -9.62
C GLY A 200 -14.81 -5.28 -9.47
N SER A 201 -15.07 -5.78 -8.26
CA SER A 201 -16.15 -6.74 -8.00
C SER A 201 -17.44 -6.01 -7.61
N MET A 202 -18.52 -6.25 -8.35
CA MET A 202 -19.84 -5.69 -8.02
C MET A 202 -20.56 -6.44 -6.88
N ARG A 203 -19.92 -7.43 -6.25
CA ARG A 203 -20.55 -8.29 -5.24
C ARG A 203 -19.77 -8.29 -3.95
N ASP A 204 -20.50 -8.17 -2.84
CA ASP A 204 -19.97 -8.48 -1.52
C ASP A 204 -19.48 -9.93 -1.52
N THR A 205 -18.20 -10.09 -1.25
CA THR A 205 -17.52 -11.39 -1.27
C THR A 205 -17.26 -11.83 0.18
N PRO A 206 -17.68 -13.04 0.58
CA PRO A 206 -17.32 -13.59 1.87
C PRO A 206 -15.80 -13.78 1.97
N VAL A 207 -15.22 -13.23 3.02
CA VAL A 207 -13.79 -13.31 3.33
C VAL A 207 -13.58 -13.73 4.77
N ARG A 208 -12.45 -14.39 5.02
CA ARG A 208 -11.89 -14.58 6.35
C ARG A 208 -10.44 -14.14 6.34
N TRP A 209 -10.01 -13.46 7.39
CA TRP A 209 -8.71 -12.81 7.39
C TRP A 209 -8.06 -12.81 8.77
N VAL A 210 -6.73 -12.70 8.77
CA VAL A 210 -5.91 -12.43 9.96
C VAL A 210 -5.01 -11.24 9.69
N PHE A 211 -5.11 -10.25 10.56
CA PHE A 211 -4.32 -9.03 10.56
C PHE A 211 -3.29 -9.07 11.69
N ASP A 212 -2.00 -8.93 11.36
CA ASP A 212 -0.93 -8.72 12.32
C ASP A 212 -0.90 -7.25 12.73
N ARG A 213 -1.31 -6.96 13.97
CA ARG A 213 -1.37 -5.59 14.50
C ARG A 213 0.01 -4.96 14.69
N ARG A 214 1.09 -5.74 14.74
CA ARG A 214 2.46 -5.23 14.90
C ARG A 214 3.06 -4.89 13.55
N ALA A 215 2.87 -5.78 12.57
CA ALA A 215 3.29 -5.55 11.19
C ALA A 215 2.33 -4.61 10.43
N MET A 216 1.15 -4.36 10.99
CA MET A 216 0.08 -3.55 10.41
C MET A 216 -0.33 -4.01 9.01
N ARG A 217 -0.52 -5.32 8.85
CA ARG A 217 -0.87 -5.93 7.57
C ARG A 217 -1.71 -7.19 7.72
N ILE A 218 -2.38 -7.57 6.64
CA ILE A 218 -3.00 -8.90 6.52
C ILE A 218 -1.92 -9.96 6.26
N GLU A 219 -1.90 -10.98 7.10
CA GLU A 219 -1.02 -12.15 6.98
C GLU A 219 -1.73 -13.32 6.27
N VAL A 220 -3.05 -13.42 6.43
CA VAL A 220 -3.87 -14.47 5.84
C VAL A 220 -5.16 -13.84 5.34
N LEU A 221 -5.48 -14.08 4.07
CA LEU A 221 -6.78 -13.77 3.48
C LEU A 221 -7.25 -15.02 2.76
N HIS A 222 -8.43 -15.51 3.11
CA HIS A 222 -9.15 -16.46 2.27
C HIS A 222 -10.43 -15.82 1.77
N VAL A 223 -10.70 -16.01 0.49
CA VAL A 223 -11.84 -15.48 -0.24
C VAL A 223 -12.74 -16.63 -0.68
N ARG A 224 -14.03 -16.39 -0.82
CA ARG A 224 -14.99 -17.38 -1.30
C ARG A 224 -15.89 -16.75 -2.36
N ASP A 225 -15.81 -17.23 -3.60
CA ASP A 225 -16.50 -16.60 -4.74
C ASP A 225 -18.03 -16.78 -4.74
N VAL A 226 -18.53 -17.80 -4.04
CA VAL A 226 -19.96 -18.11 -3.96
C VAL A 226 -20.35 -18.47 -2.53
N GLU A 227 -21.58 -18.17 -2.14
CA GLU A 227 -22.10 -18.57 -0.84
C GLU A 227 -21.96 -20.09 -0.65
N ASN A 228 -21.29 -20.51 0.44
CA ASN A 228 -20.94 -21.91 0.74
C ASN A 228 -19.94 -22.60 -0.21
N GLY A 229 -19.23 -21.84 -1.05
CA GLY A 229 -18.11 -22.34 -1.84
C GLY A 229 -16.89 -22.73 -0.99
N ILE A 230 -15.88 -23.30 -1.66
CA ILE A 230 -14.57 -23.55 -1.06
C ILE A 230 -13.87 -22.23 -0.73
N TRP A 231 -13.06 -22.22 0.33
CA TRP A 231 -12.15 -21.10 0.60
C TRP A 231 -10.96 -21.20 -0.36
N LEU A 232 -10.61 -20.07 -0.95
CA LEU A 232 -9.46 -19.88 -1.82
C LEU A 232 -8.49 -18.89 -1.17
N ASP A 233 -7.20 -19.01 -1.45
CA ASP A 233 -6.23 -18.01 -1.02
C ASP A 233 -6.46 -16.69 -1.76
N GLY A 234 -6.58 -15.59 -1.01
CA GLY A 234 -6.68 -14.26 -1.59
C GLY A 234 -5.37 -13.86 -2.25
N ASN A 235 -5.47 -13.19 -3.39
CA ASN A 235 -4.29 -12.69 -4.12
C ASN A 235 -3.74 -11.39 -3.49
N SER A 236 -2.61 -10.90 -4.00
CA SER A 236 -1.96 -9.68 -3.50
C SER A 236 -2.87 -8.45 -3.56
N ASP A 237 -3.63 -8.29 -4.65
CA ASP A 237 -4.49 -7.12 -4.87
C ASP A 237 -5.69 -7.13 -3.90
N GLU A 238 -6.30 -8.30 -3.70
CA GLU A 238 -7.37 -8.52 -2.71
C GLU A 238 -6.86 -8.28 -1.28
N ILE A 239 -5.66 -8.74 -0.96
CA ILE A 239 -5.03 -8.49 0.34
C ILE A 239 -4.87 -6.99 0.57
N LEU A 240 -4.34 -6.26 -0.40
CA LEU A 240 -4.12 -4.82 -0.28
C LEU A 240 -5.43 -4.03 -0.20
N ASP A 241 -6.43 -4.42 -0.99
CA ASP A 241 -7.74 -3.78 -0.99
C ASP A 241 -8.47 -3.98 0.35
N LEU A 242 -8.50 -5.20 0.88
CA LEU A 242 -9.08 -5.46 2.20
C LEU A 242 -8.28 -4.77 3.32
N GLU A 243 -6.95 -4.78 3.24
CA GLU A 243 -6.07 -4.10 4.21
C GLU A 243 -6.36 -2.58 4.24
N HIS A 244 -6.49 -1.97 3.06
CA HIS A 244 -6.91 -0.58 2.92
C HIS A 244 -8.31 -0.35 3.48
N GLY A 245 -9.29 -1.20 3.14
CA GLY A 245 -10.65 -1.13 3.66
C GLY A 245 -10.69 -1.17 5.19
N LEU A 246 -10.00 -2.13 5.81
CA LEU A 246 -9.95 -2.26 7.27
C LEU A 246 -9.33 -1.02 7.93
N LEU A 247 -8.19 -0.54 7.41
CA LEU A 247 -7.44 0.55 8.03
C LEU A 247 -8.08 1.92 7.83
N CYS A 248 -8.69 2.15 6.66
CA CYS A 248 -9.22 3.45 6.27
C CYS A 248 -10.72 3.57 6.51
N LEU A 249 -11.49 2.53 6.19
CA LEU A 249 -12.95 2.58 6.18
C LEU A 249 -13.56 1.99 7.46
N TYR A 250 -12.90 1.00 8.06
CA TYR A 250 -13.37 0.32 9.28
C TYR A 250 -12.38 0.43 10.46
N PRO A 251 -11.83 1.61 10.78
CA PRO A 251 -10.81 1.77 11.82
C PRO A 251 -11.27 1.26 13.20
N GLU A 252 -12.58 1.28 13.46
CA GLU A 252 -13.17 0.80 14.69
C GLU A 252 -12.95 -0.70 14.93
N VAL A 253 -12.72 -1.51 13.89
CA VAL A 253 -12.40 -2.94 13.97
C VAL A 253 -11.17 -3.19 14.87
N PHE A 254 -10.24 -2.24 14.90
CA PHE A 254 -9.02 -2.32 15.71
C PHE A 254 -9.20 -1.88 17.17
N GLY A 255 -10.40 -1.45 17.56
CA GLY A 255 -10.73 -1.06 18.93
C GLY A 255 -10.56 -2.20 19.96
N LYS A 256 -10.56 -1.84 21.25
CA LYS A 256 -10.49 -2.82 22.34
C LYS A 256 -11.82 -3.55 22.52
N GLY A 257 -11.74 -4.87 22.71
CA GLY A 257 -12.84 -5.70 23.17
C GLY A 257 -13.07 -6.92 22.29
N ASN A 258 -13.65 -7.98 22.89
CA ASN A 258 -14.18 -9.11 22.13
C ASN A 258 -15.43 -8.62 21.38
N ARG A 259 -15.32 -8.47 20.07
CA ARG A 259 -16.47 -8.25 19.18
C ARG A 259 -16.96 -9.61 18.70
N PRO A 260 -18.27 -9.86 18.64
CA PRO A 260 -18.80 -11.06 18.01
C PRO A 260 -18.25 -11.22 16.59
N GLY A 261 -17.81 -12.43 16.24
CA GLY A 261 -17.19 -12.72 14.94
C GLY A 261 -15.70 -12.39 14.83
N PHE A 262 -15.10 -11.74 15.83
CA PHE A 262 -13.68 -11.42 15.86
C PHE A 262 -12.92 -12.26 16.88
N THR A 263 -11.73 -12.68 16.49
CA THR A 263 -10.77 -13.40 17.32
C THR A 263 -9.56 -12.50 17.59
N ASN A 264 -9.09 -12.48 18.84
CA ASN A 264 -7.85 -11.80 19.20
C ASN A 264 -6.95 -12.82 19.89
N GLY A 265 -5.69 -12.90 19.48
CA GLY A 265 -4.75 -13.86 20.05
C GLY A 265 -3.30 -13.56 19.67
N ASP A 266 -2.36 -14.23 20.34
CA ASP A 266 -0.94 -14.19 19.98
C ASP A 266 -0.54 -15.29 18.99
N ILE A 267 -1.50 -16.16 18.66
CA ILE A 267 -1.38 -17.23 17.68
C ILE A 267 -2.46 -17.08 16.61
N PHE A 268 -2.26 -17.73 15.46
CA PHE A 268 -3.26 -17.79 14.42
C PHE A 268 -4.53 -18.53 14.90
N PRO A 269 -5.72 -18.10 14.46
CA PRO A 269 -6.94 -18.87 14.66
C PRO A 269 -6.84 -20.28 14.06
N GLU A 270 -7.54 -21.25 14.65
CA GLU A 270 -7.50 -22.66 14.22
C GLU A 270 -7.84 -22.84 12.73
N TRP A 271 -8.80 -22.07 12.22
CA TRP A 271 -9.23 -22.15 10.82
C TRP A 271 -8.14 -21.80 9.81
N VAL A 272 -7.08 -21.09 10.21
CA VAL A 272 -5.93 -20.79 9.33
C VAL A 272 -5.19 -22.07 8.93
N HIS A 273 -5.28 -23.11 9.76
CA HIS A 273 -4.65 -24.40 9.51
C HIS A 273 -5.56 -25.38 8.76
N GLU A 274 -6.80 -25.00 8.49
CA GLU A 274 -7.68 -25.79 7.61
C GLU A 274 -7.14 -25.74 6.18
N PRO A 275 -7.22 -26.86 5.44
CA PRO A 275 -6.78 -26.88 4.05
C PRO A 275 -7.59 -25.88 3.22
N VAL A 276 -6.87 -25.07 2.45
CA VAL A 276 -7.40 -24.13 1.48
C VAL A 276 -7.08 -24.68 0.10
N PHE A 277 -8.00 -24.50 -0.85
CA PHE A 277 -7.74 -24.91 -2.22
C PHE A 277 -7.05 -23.76 -2.93
N VAL A 278 -5.90 -24.07 -3.53
CA VAL A 278 -5.26 -23.16 -4.48
C VAL A 278 -5.90 -23.43 -5.83
N ASP A 279 -6.77 -22.52 -6.27
CA ASP A 279 -7.33 -22.58 -7.62
C ASP A 279 -6.25 -22.18 -8.62
N ALA A 280 -5.60 -23.18 -9.24
CA ALA A 280 -4.54 -22.95 -10.21
C ALA A 280 -5.03 -22.12 -11.41
N ASP A 281 -6.30 -22.24 -11.80
CA ASP A 281 -6.86 -21.51 -12.93
C ASP A 281 -7.10 -20.05 -12.58
N ARG A 282 -7.46 -19.75 -11.32
CA ARG A 282 -7.55 -18.36 -10.80
C ARG A 282 -6.21 -17.63 -10.86
N TYR A 283 -5.08 -18.33 -10.67
CA TYR A 283 -3.74 -17.74 -10.74
C TYR A 283 -3.17 -17.69 -12.17
N LEU A 284 -3.75 -18.44 -13.12
CA LEU A 284 -3.27 -18.51 -14.50
C LEU A 284 -4.17 -17.75 -15.50
N GLY A 285 -5.32 -17.26 -15.04
CA GLY A 285 -6.45 -16.82 -15.87
C GLY A 285 -6.34 -15.51 -16.65
N ASP A 286 -5.26 -14.72 -16.54
CA ASP A 286 -5.13 -13.42 -17.24
C ASP A 286 -3.79 -13.22 -17.99
N ARG A 287 -3.09 -14.31 -18.35
CA ARG A 287 -1.83 -14.24 -19.15
C ARG A 287 -2.00 -14.48 -20.66
N THR A 288 -3.17 -14.25 -21.24
CA THR A 288 -3.40 -14.37 -22.69
C THR A 288 -3.95 -13.10 -23.31
#